data_AF-J2ZR46-F1
#
_entry.id   AF-J2ZR46-F1
#
_cell.length_a   1.000
_cell.length_b   1.000
_cell.length_c   1.000
_cell.angle_alpha   90.00
_cell.angle_beta   90.00
_cell.angle_gamma   90.00
#
_symmetry.space_group_name_H-M   'P 1'
#
loop_
_entity.id
_entity.type
_entity.pdbx_description
1 polymer ?
#
loop_
_entity_poly.entity_id
_entity_poly.type
_entity_poly.pdbx_seq_one_letter_code
_entity_poly.pdbx_strand_id
1 'polypeptide(L)'
;MEKIIEFLTWAEDKGWEVEKRTDRELTLTNEIVNRYPVIPEQFVQFLKLVDTCVAADEKSWFLCVNDYNREVELAFSWDEFEKISLESACDDDSWKQEITNFWDRYLPIALSVRNGYTFYAIDLGSEFGSIVCGYEPEFEEVEQIASSFDQFLDKIMKNSLNF
;
A
#
# COMPACT_ATOMS: atom_id res chain seq x y z
N MET A 1 6.14 16.33 -1.78
CA MET A 1 5.47 16.75 -3.03
C MET A 1 6.37 16.65 -4.27
N GLU A 2 7.54 17.29 -4.33
CA GLU A 2 8.42 17.24 -5.54
C GLU A 2 8.74 15.80 -5.99
N LYS A 3 9.14 14.93 -5.04
CA LYS A 3 9.43 13.52 -5.29
C LYS A 3 8.25 12.73 -5.87
N ILE A 4 7.03 13.02 -5.42
CA ILE A 4 5.82 12.35 -5.91
C ILE A 4 5.56 12.75 -7.36
N ILE A 5 5.71 14.03 -7.70
CA ILE A 5 5.53 14.53 -9.07
C ILE A 5 6.59 13.92 -10.01
N GLU A 6 7.84 13.86 -9.55
CA GLU A 6 8.94 13.18 -10.26
C GLU A 6 8.59 11.71 -10.53
N PHE A 7 8.14 10.99 -9.50
CA PHE A 7 7.73 9.59 -9.62
C PHE A 7 6.58 9.39 -10.60
N LEU A 8 5.51 10.18 -10.51
CA LEU A 8 4.34 10.04 -11.40
C LEU A 8 4.73 10.31 -12.85
N THR A 9 5.60 11.30 -13.10
CA THR A 9 6.11 11.58 -14.46
C THR A 9 6.95 10.41 -14.96
N TRP A 10 7.84 9.87 -14.11
CA TRP A 10 8.63 8.68 -14.45
C TRP A 10 7.74 7.47 -14.74
N ALA A 11 6.67 7.26 -13.97
CA ALA A 11 5.75 6.15 -14.14
C ALA A 11 5.03 6.25 -15.49
N GLU A 12 4.49 7.42 -15.83
CA GLU A 12 3.91 7.72 -17.15
C GLU A 12 4.93 7.42 -18.28
N ASP A 13 6.17 7.86 -18.15
CA ASP A 13 7.25 7.60 -19.12
C ASP A 13 7.61 6.10 -19.25
N LYS A 14 7.36 5.30 -18.21
CA LYS A 14 7.53 3.84 -18.21
C LYS A 14 6.29 3.08 -18.70
N GLY A 15 5.24 3.79 -19.12
CA GLY A 15 4.00 3.20 -19.60
C GLY A 15 3.12 2.65 -18.50
N TRP A 16 3.27 3.14 -17.26
CA TRP A 16 2.32 2.85 -16.20
C TRP A 16 1.00 3.57 -16.48
N GLU A 17 -0.10 2.98 -16.04
CA GLU A 17 -1.38 3.65 -16.01
C GLU A 17 -1.41 4.59 -14.80
N VAL A 18 -1.49 5.90 -15.07
CA VAL A 18 -1.53 6.93 -14.04
C VAL A 18 -2.72 7.85 -14.32
N GLU A 19 -3.71 7.82 -13.43
CA GLU A 19 -4.83 8.77 -13.46
C GLU A 19 -4.64 9.79 -12.36
N LYS A 20 -4.41 11.05 -12.76
CA LYS A 20 -4.21 12.15 -11.82
C LYS A 20 -5.54 12.60 -11.24
N ARG A 21 -5.56 12.77 -9.93
CA ARG A 21 -6.74 13.23 -9.20
C ARG A 21 -7.00 14.71 -9.48
N THR A 22 -8.24 15.02 -9.83
CA THR A 22 -8.68 16.41 -10.08
C THR A 22 -9.17 17.10 -8.80
N ASP A 23 -9.85 16.35 -7.93
CA ASP A 23 -10.28 16.80 -6.60
C ASP A 23 -9.24 16.51 -5.54
N ARG A 24 -8.60 17.56 -5.01
CA ARG A 24 -7.52 17.41 -4.03
C ARG A 24 -8.03 17.26 -2.59
N GLU A 25 -9.34 17.26 -2.37
CA GLU A 25 -9.91 16.88 -1.08
C GLU A 25 -9.73 15.38 -0.86
N LEU A 26 -9.11 15.05 0.27
CA LEU A 26 -8.89 13.67 0.69
C LEU A 26 -9.96 13.31 1.71
N THR A 27 -10.89 12.45 1.30
CA THR A 27 -11.90 11.86 2.19
C THR A 27 -11.70 10.35 2.22
N LEU A 28 -11.29 9.83 3.38
CA LEU A 28 -11.19 8.40 3.63
C LEU A 28 -12.39 7.95 4.48
N THR A 29 -12.80 6.70 4.31
CA THR A 29 -13.88 6.11 5.13
C THR A 29 -13.53 6.09 6.61
N ASN A 30 -14.57 6.05 7.45
CA ASN A 30 -14.39 5.88 8.90
C ASN A 30 -13.63 4.59 9.25
N GLU A 31 -13.72 3.55 8.42
CA GLU A 31 -12.96 2.30 8.57
C GLU A 31 -11.46 2.60 8.60
N ILE A 32 -10.96 3.30 7.57
CA ILE A 32 -9.54 3.68 7.47
C ILE A 32 -9.15 4.71 8.53
N VAL A 33 -9.98 5.75 8.73
CA VAL A 33 -9.65 6.83 9.68
C VAL A 33 -9.59 6.31 11.13
N ASN A 34 -10.47 5.38 11.50
CA ASN A 34 -10.47 4.81 12.85
C ASN A 34 -9.32 3.81 13.04
N ARG A 35 -9.00 3.02 12.02
CA ARG A 35 -7.92 2.03 12.09
C ARG A 35 -6.53 2.69 12.05
N TYR A 36 -6.37 3.70 11.20
CA TYR A 36 -5.11 4.40 10.94
C TYR A 36 -5.27 5.91 11.18
N PRO A 37 -5.29 6.36 12.46
CA PRO A 37 -5.62 7.75 12.80
C PRO A 37 -4.53 8.75 12.39
N VAL A 38 -3.30 8.28 12.15
CA VAL A 38 -2.17 9.13 11.73
C VAL A 38 -1.46 8.44 10.58
N ILE A 39 -1.54 9.03 9.39
CA ILE A 39 -0.87 8.57 8.16
C ILE A 39 0.25 9.54 7.82
N PRO A 40 1.45 9.08 7.39
CA PRO A 40 2.52 9.97 6.98
C PRO A 40 2.11 10.97 5.89
N GLU A 41 2.48 12.22 6.07
CA GLU A 41 2.11 13.34 5.19
C GLU A 41 2.50 13.09 3.72
N GLN A 42 3.63 12.40 3.47
CA GLN A 42 4.05 12.07 2.11
C GLN A 42 3.04 11.15 1.40
N PHE A 43 2.50 10.15 2.10
CA PHE A 43 1.51 9.26 1.51
C PHE A 43 0.15 9.96 1.37
N VAL A 44 -0.23 10.80 2.33
CA VAL A 44 -1.40 11.69 2.21
C VAL A 44 -1.30 12.60 0.97
N GLN A 45 -0.11 13.14 0.68
CA GLN A 45 0.13 13.94 -0.53
C GLN A 45 0.03 13.10 -1.81
N PHE A 46 0.45 11.84 -1.77
CA PHE A 46 0.30 10.92 -2.90
C PHE A 46 -1.18 10.68 -3.21
N LEU A 47 -1.98 10.32 -2.20
CA LEU A 47 -3.43 10.09 -2.35
C LEU A 47 -4.20 11.31 -2.85
N LYS A 48 -3.72 12.53 -2.58
CA LYS A 48 -4.32 13.77 -3.11
C LYS A 48 -4.01 14.04 -4.57
N LEU A 49 -3.08 13.31 -5.19
CA LEU A 49 -2.57 13.58 -6.53
C LEU A 49 -2.94 12.51 -7.56
N VAL A 50 -3.29 11.30 -7.11
CA VAL A 50 -3.49 10.16 -8.01
C VAL A 50 -4.71 9.33 -7.57
N ASP A 51 -5.52 8.95 -8.55
CA ASP A 51 -6.68 8.07 -8.38
C ASP A 51 -6.38 6.63 -8.82
N THR A 52 -5.45 6.47 -9.77
CA THR A 52 -5.00 5.16 -10.29
C THR A 52 -3.50 5.21 -10.56
N CYS A 53 -2.76 4.20 -10.09
CA CYS A 53 -1.33 4.05 -10.38
C CYS A 53 -0.95 2.57 -10.48
N VAL A 54 -0.98 2.04 -11.70
CA VAL A 54 -0.78 0.62 -12.01
C VAL A 54 0.46 0.46 -12.89
N ALA A 55 1.34 -0.46 -12.52
CA ALA A 55 2.55 -0.77 -13.27
C ALA A 55 2.22 -1.27 -14.69
N ALA A 56 3.14 -1.04 -15.63
CA ALA A 56 2.92 -1.31 -17.05
C ALA A 56 2.59 -2.78 -17.41
N ASP A 57 2.89 -3.74 -16.54
CA ASP A 57 2.53 -5.15 -16.73
C ASP A 57 1.25 -5.57 -15.98
N GLU A 58 0.59 -4.61 -15.33
CA GLU A 58 -0.66 -4.78 -14.59
C GLU A 58 -0.55 -5.81 -13.45
N LYS A 59 0.67 -6.06 -12.97
CA LYS A 59 0.92 -6.99 -11.86
C LYS A 59 1.16 -6.30 -10.53
N SER A 60 1.31 -4.98 -10.51
CA SER A 60 1.60 -4.22 -9.30
C SER A 60 0.91 -2.87 -9.36
N TRP A 61 0.37 -2.40 -8.24
CA TRP A 61 -0.32 -1.11 -8.20
C TRP A 61 -0.25 -0.50 -6.80
N PHE A 62 -0.35 0.83 -6.75
CA PHE A 62 -0.55 1.54 -5.49
C PHE A 62 -2.03 1.55 -5.13
N LEU A 63 -2.30 1.45 -3.82
CA LEU A 63 -3.63 1.68 -3.27
C LEU A 63 -3.90 3.18 -3.20
N CYS A 64 -4.99 3.60 -3.80
CA CYS A 64 -5.48 4.96 -3.90
C CYS A 64 -6.80 5.12 -3.11
N VAL A 65 -7.33 6.33 -3.07
CA VAL A 65 -8.52 6.66 -2.25
C VAL A 65 -9.72 5.78 -2.59
N ASN A 66 -9.94 5.49 -3.87
CA ASN A 66 -11.08 4.69 -4.33
C ASN A 66 -10.97 3.24 -3.82
N ASP A 67 -9.75 2.71 -3.68
CA ASP A 67 -9.50 1.37 -3.14
C ASP A 67 -9.83 1.32 -1.65
N TYR A 68 -9.35 2.32 -0.89
CA TYR A 68 -9.63 2.45 0.54
C TYR A 68 -11.12 2.69 0.84
N ASN A 69 -11.80 3.44 -0.01
CA ASN A 69 -13.22 3.74 0.15
C ASN A 69 -14.13 2.64 -0.42
N ARG A 70 -13.57 1.64 -1.09
CA ARG A 70 -14.31 0.56 -1.76
C ARG A 70 -15.32 1.10 -2.78
N GLU A 71 -14.95 2.19 -3.46
CA GLU A 71 -15.78 2.84 -4.48
C GLU A 71 -15.74 2.11 -5.83
N VAL A 72 -14.78 1.19 -5.99
CA VAL A 72 -14.57 0.35 -7.16
C VAL A 72 -14.61 -1.11 -6.76
N GLU A 73 -15.14 -1.97 -7.64
CA GLU A 73 -15.06 -3.41 -7.47
C GLU A 73 -13.65 -3.87 -7.85
N LEU A 74 -12.93 -4.45 -6.90
CA LEU A 74 -11.54 -4.85 -7.05
C LEU A 74 -11.41 -6.36 -6.92
N ALA A 75 -10.52 -6.93 -7.72
CA ALA A 75 -10.10 -8.33 -7.55
C ALA A 75 -9.34 -8.53 -6.23
N PHE A 76 -8.65 -7.49 -5.74
CA PHE A 76 -7.89 -7.48 -4.49
C PHE A 76 -8.24 -6.21 -3.74
N SER A 77 -8.88 -6.36 -2.58
CA SER A 77 -9.18 -5.24 -1.69
C SER A 77 -7.93 -4.79 -0.92
N TRP A 78 -7.93 -3.58 -0.34
CA TRP A 78 -6.77 -3.09 0.43
C TRP A 78 -6.41 -4.01 1.61
N ASP A 79 -7.38 -4.73 2.15
CA ASP A 79 -7.30 -5.68 3.26
C ASP A 79 -7.25 -7.15 2.80
N GLU A 80 -6.96 -7.42 1.52
CA GLU A 80 -7.07 -8.77 0.95
C GLU A 80 -6.17 -9.78 1.68
N PHE A 81 -4.92 -9.41 1.96
CA PHE A 81 -3.98 -10.36 2.56
C PHE A 81 -4.24 -10.59 4.04
N GLU A 82 -4.77 -9.60 4.75
CA GLU A 82 -5.31 -9.82 6.10
C GLU A 82 -6.45 -10.85 6.08
N LYS A 83 -7.37 -10.75 5.13
CA LYS A 83 -8.48 -11.71 4.99
C LYS A 83 -7.96 -13.13 4.74
N ILE A 84 -6.96 -13.29 3.88
CA ILE A 84 -6.32 -14.59 3.61
C ILE A 84 -5.65 -15.15 4.88
N SER A 85 -4.90 -14.33 5.62
CA SER A 85 -4.29 -14.74 6.88
C SER A 85 -5.34 -15.16 7.91
N LEU A 86 -6.42 -14.38 8.07
CA LEU A 86 -7.51 -14.66 9.01
C LEU A 86 -8.29 -15.93 8.65
N GLU A 87 -8.50 -16.20 7.35
CA GLU A 87 -9.09 -17.46 6.89
C GLU A 87 -8.18 -18.64 7.23
N SER A 88 -6.87 -18.49 7.00
CA SER A 88 -5.87 -19.52 7.31
C SER A 88 -5.79 -19.85 8.79
N ALA A 89 -6.03 -18.86 9.67
CA ALA A 89 -6.09 -19.06 11.12
C ALA A 89 -7.29 -19.89 11.60
N CYS A 90 -8.28 -20.18 10.74
CA CYS A 90 -9.43 -21.03 11.05
C CYS A 90 -10.15 -20.62 12.35
N ASP A 91 -10.08 -21.42 13.42
CA ASP A 91 -10.70 -21.17 14.72
C ASP A 91 -9.69 -20.74 15.81
N ASP A 92 -8.46 -20.42 15.43
CA ASP A 92 -7.43 -19.95 16.36
C ASP A 92 -7.57 -18.44 16.64
N ASP A 93 -8.30 -18.11 17.71
CA ASP A 93 -8.52 -16.71 18.12
C ASP A 93 -7.24 -15.99 18.53
N SER A 94 -6.23 -16.70 19.05
CA SER A 94 -4.94 -16.09 19.42
C SER A 94 -4.21 -15.63 18.17
N TRP A 95 -4.16 -16.50 17.16
CA TRP A 95 -3.50 -16.20 15.90
C TRP A 95 -4.23 -15.09 15.13
N LYS A 96 -5.57 -15.12 15.08
CA LYS A 96 -6.37 -14.02 14.49
C LYS A 96 -6.09 -12.67 15.14
N GLN A 97 -5.92 -12.65 16.47
CA GLN A 97 -5.59 -11.42 17.19
C GLN A 97 -4.19 -10.93 16.83
N GLU A 98 -3.21 -11.82 16.68
CA GLU A 98 -1.85 -11.47 16.23
C GLU A 98 -1.86 -10.88 14.82
N ILE A 99 -2.59 -11.50 13.89
CA ILE A 99 -2.79 -11.00 12.52
C ILE A 99 -3.43 -9.61 12.54
N THR A 100 -4.55 -9.45 13.27
CA THR A 100 -5.26 -8.16 13.34
C THR A 100 -4.36 -7.07 13.94
N ASN A 101 -3.61 -7.38 15.00
CA ASN A 101 -2.68 -6.44 15.63
C ASN A 101 -1.56 -6.01 14.68
N PHE A 102 -1.07 -6.92 13.83
CA PHE A 102 -0.13 -6.60 12.79
C PHE A 102 -0.75 -5.60 11.80
N TRP A 103 -1.91 -5.92 11.23
CA TRP A 103 -2.56 -5.07 10.23
C TRP A 103 -3.12 -3.75 10.78
N ASP A 104 -3.39 -3.65 12.09
CA ASP A 104 -3.70 -2.40 12.78
C ASP A 104 -2.51 -1.44 12.84
N ARG A 105 -1.28 -1.97 12.75
CA ARG A 105 -0.05 -1.18 12.72
C ARG A 105 0.42 -0.87 11.29
N TYR A 106 0.29 -1.81 10.37
CA TYR A 106 0.85 -1.70 9.03
C TYR A 106 -0.26 -1.34 8.03
N LEU A 107 -0.21 -0.12 7.51
CA LEU A 107 -1.14 0.37 6.48
C LEU A 107 -0.68 -0.13 5.11
N PRO A 108 -1.42 -1.01 4.42
CA PRO A 108 -1.09 -1.41 3.05
C PRO A 108 -1.14 -0.21 2.11
N ILE A 109 -0.14 -0.04 1.25
CA ILE A 109 -0.03 1.09 0.30
C ILE A 109 0.16 0.65 -1.16
N ALA A 110 0.55 -0.59 -1.39
CA ALA A 110 0.68 -1.17 -2.72
C ALA A 110 0.61 -2.70 -2.64
N LEU A 111 0.14 -3.31 -3.72
CA LEU A 111 0.02 -4.76 -3.87
C LEU A 111 0.72 -5.19 -5.16
N SER A 112 1.20 -6.43 -5.17
CA SER A 112 1.83 -7.05 -6.34
C SER A 112 1.49 -8.54 -6.41
N VAL A 113 1.19 -9.01 -7.61
CA VAL A 113 0.94 -10.41 -7.98
C VAL A 113 1.97 -10.89 -9.01
N ARG A 114 3.07 -10.13 -9.21
CA ARG A 114 4.08 -10.40 -10.24
C ARG A 114 4.82 -11.71 -9.98
N ASN A 115 5.18 -11.97 -8.72
CA ASN A 115 5.97 -13.12 -8.30
C ASN A 115 5.37 -13.76 -7.04
N GLY A 116 4.08 -14.12 -7.13
CA GLY A 116 3.28 -14.45 -5.95
C GLY A 116 2.70 -13.20 -5.29
N TYR A 117 1.95 -13.39 -4.21
CA TYR A 117 1.32 -12.29 -3.49
C TYR A 117 2.31 -11.56 -2.60
N THR A 118 2.43 -10.25 -2.85
CA THR A 118 3.33 -9.34 -2.15
C THR A 118 2.59 -8.05 -1.82
N PHE A 119 2.79 -7.50 -0.63
CA PHE A 119 2.34 -6.15 -0.31
C PHE A 119 3.49 -5.27 0.16
N TYR A 120 3.24 -3.98 0.06
CA TYR A 120 4.04 -2.94 0.69
C TYR A 120 3.15 -2.19 1.67
N ALA A 121 3.65 -1.98 2.87
CA ALA A 121 2.92 -1.25 3.90
C ALA A 121 3.79 -0.20 4.58
N ILE A 122 3.14 0.85 5.07
CA ILE A 122 3.75 1.84 5.95
C ILE A 122 3.65 1.32 7.38
N ASP A 123 4.77 1.33 8.11
CA ASP A 123 4.78 1.14 9.55
C ASP A 123 4.24 2.41 10.25
N LEU A 124 3.16 2.28 11.02
CA LEU A 124 2.58 3.37 11.82
C LEU A 124 2.93 3.27 13.32
N GLY A 125 3.78 2.32 13.69
CA GLY A 125 4.26 2.07 15.04
C GLY A 125 5.62 2.67 15.34
N SER A 126 6.58 1.83 15.75
CA SER A 126 7.87 2.29 16.28
C SER A 126 8.78 2.94 15.23
N GLU A 127 8.74 2.45 13.99
CA GLU A 127 9.52 2.98 12.85
C GLU A 127 8.60 3.78 11.93
N PHE A 128 7.84 4.72 12.51
CA PHE A 128 6.78 5.47 11.84
C PHE A 128 7.21 6.03 10.48
N GLY A 129 6.49 5.64 9.43
CA GLY A 129 6.72 6.11 8.06
C GLY A 129 7.70 5.26 7.24
N SER A 130 8.37 4.27 7.85
CA SER A 130 9.15 3.28 7.11
C SER A 130 8.25 2.37 6.27
N ILE A 131 8.80 1.82 5.19
CA ILE A 131 8.08 0.91 4.30
C ILE A 131 8.61 -0.50 4.53
N VAL A 132 7.68 -1.41 4.76
CA VAL A 132 7.93 -2.84 4.88
C VAL A 132 7.33 -3.59 3.69
N CYS A 133 7.87 -4.78 3.43
CA CYS A 133 7.40 -5.69 2.39
C CYS A 133 7.16 -7.06 3.00
N GLY A 134 6.00 -7.65 2.71
CA GLY A 134 5.64 -9.02 3.11
C GLY A 134 5.16 -9.83 1.92
N TYR A 135 5.29 -11.15 2.02
CA TYR A 135 5.05 -12.10 0.93
C TYR A 135 4.25 -13.29 1.43
N GLU A 136 3.51 -13.94 0.54
CA GLU A 136 2.92 -15.24 0.85
C GLU A 136 4.02 -16.30 1.14
N PRO A 137 3.71 -17.35 1.94
CA PRO A 137 2.47 -17.55 2.68
C PRO A 137 2.40 -16.81 4.02
N GLU A 138 3.52 -16.31 4.54
CA GLU A 138 3.63 -15.66 5.86
C GLU A 138 3.67 -14.13 5.70
N PHE A 139 2.51 -13.51 5.43
CA PHE A 139 2.43 -12.09 5.13
C PHE A 139 2.98 -11.19 6.26
N GLU A 140 2.79 -11.60 7.51
CA GLU A 140 3.17 -10.84 8.70
C GLU A 140 4.69 -10.93 9.01
N GLU A 141 5.45 -11.77 8.30
CA GLU A 141 6.91 -11.81 8.35
C GLU A 141 7.52 -10.80 7.36
N VAL A 142 7.62 -9.54 7.79
CA VAL A 142 8.01 -8.43 6.90
C VAL A 142 9.48 -8.02 7.00
N GLU A 143 10.00 -7.54 5.86
CA GLU A 143 11.30 -6.88 5.77
C GLU A 143 11.16 -5.38 5.57
N GLN A 144 11.93 -4.58 6.31
CA GLN A 144 11.99 -3.14 6.04
C GLN A 144 12.77 -2.87 4.75
N ILE A 145 12.09 -2.34 3.75
CA ILE A 145 12.67 -2.07 2.42
C ILE A 145 13.00 -0.59 2.22
N ALA A 146 12.39 0.33 2.97
CA ALA A 146 12.71 1.75 2.92
C ALA A 146 12.45 2.43 4.29
N SER A 147 13.16 3.52 4.56
CA SER A 147 12.98 4.36 5.74
C SER A 147 11.92 5.44 5.55
N SER A 148 11.41 5.62 4.34
CA SER A 148 10.34 6.58 4.03
C SER A 148 9.66 6.25 2.71
N PHE A 149 8.46 6.80 2.50
CA PHE A 149 7.75 6.72 1.22
C PHE A 149 8.57 7.30 0.06
N ASP A 150 9.23 8.45 0.24
CA ASP A 150 10.09 9.04 -0.80
C ASP A 150 11.25 8.11 -1.19
N GLN A 151 11.87 7.43 -0.21
CA GLN A 151 12.93 6.46 -0.50
C GLN A 151 12.38 5.23 -1.22
N PHE A 152 11.16 4.81 -0.91
CA PHE A 152 10.49 3.72 -1.61
C PHE A 152 10.26 4.06 -3.09
N LEU A 153 9.71 5.25 -3.38
CA LEU A 153 9.56 5.73 -4.77
C LEU A 153 10.91 5.78 -5.50
N ASP A 154 11.96 6.28 -4.85
CA ASP A 154 13.33 6.29 -5.39
C ASP A 154 13.84 4.88 -5.74
N LYS A 155 13.54 3.88 -4.90
CA LYS A 155 13.95 2.50 -5.14
C LYS A 155 13.22 1.90 -6.34
N ILE A 156 11.92 2.18 -6.49
CA ILE A 156 11.14 1.76 -7.67
C ILE A 156 11.74 2.40 -8.93
N MET A 157 11.97 3.72 -8.94
CA MET A 157 12.52 4.41 -10.11
C MET A 157 13.90 3.89 -10.54
N LYS A 158 14.70 3.42 -9.59
CA LYS A 158 16.04 2.84 -9.81
C LYS A 158 16.02 1.35 -10.14
N ASN A 159 14.84 0.71 -10.20
CA ASN A 159 14.68 -0.74 -10.31
C ASN A 159 15.50 -1.51 -9.25
N SER A 160 15.65 -0.95 -8.05
CA SER A 160 16.35 -1.60 -6.93
C SER A 160 15.39 -2.30 -5.96
N LEU A 161 14.14 -2.44 -6.38
CA LEU A 161 13.06 -3.16 -5.72
C LEU A 161 12.25 -3.89 -6.79
N ASN A 162 11.81 -5.11 -6.48
CA ASN A 162 10.96 -5.88 -7.37
C ASN A 162 9.49 -5.51 -7.13
N PHE A 163 9.06 -4.37 -7.68
CA PHE A 163 7.70 -3.86 -7.57
C PHE A 163 6.73 -4.64 -8.47
#